data_AF-A8G159-F1
#
_entry.id   AF-A8G159-F1
#
_cell.length_a   1.000
_cell.length_b   1.000
_cell.length_c   1.000
_cell.angle_alpha   90.00
_cell.angle_beta   90.00
_cell.angle_gamma   90.00
#
_symmetry.space_group_name_H-M   'P 1'
#
loop_
_entity.id
_entity.type
_entity.pdbx_description
1 polymer ?
#
loop_
_entity_poly.entity_id
_entity_poly.type
_entity_poly.pdbx_seq_one_letter_code
_entity_poly.pdbx_strand_id
1 'polypeptide(L)'
;MVGLKTALQDQIDNSVEDGVAQARSRLPVGQSLLFCEECESPIPEARRKAVTGVRLCVACQSESDKRQNDLSKVNRRASKDSQLR
;
A
#
# COMPACT_ATOMS: atom_id res chain seq x y z
N MET A 1 41.88 13.75 -6.72
CA MET A 1 41.05 14.13 -7.89
C MET A 1 39.63 14.33 -7.37
N VAL A 2 39.27 15.56 -7.00
CA VAL A 2 37.96 15.87 -6.41
C VAL A 2 37.01 16.14 -7.57
N GLY A 3 36.00 15.27 -7.73
CA GLY A 3 35.02 15.35 -8.78
C GLY A 3 34.17 16.62 -8.65
N LEU A 4 34.05 17.35 -9.74
CA LEU A 4 33.22 18.54 -9.86
C LEU A 4 31.74 18.08 -9.83
N LYS A 5 31.13 17.99 -8.65
CA LYS A 5 29.66 17.91 -8.55
C LYS A 5 29.09 19.26 -8.97
N THR A 6 28.35 19.28 -10.08
CA THR A 6 27.65 20.45 -10.58
C THR A 6 26.33 20.61 -9.84
N ALA A 7 25.88 21.85 -9.64
CA ALA A 7 24.62 22.14 -8.94
C ALA A 7 23.38 21.43 -9.57
N LEU A 8 23.45 21.07 -10.85
CA LEU A 8 22.46 20.23 -11.51
C LEU A 8 22.47 18.78 -10.99
N GLN A 9 23.65 18.21 -10.78
CA GLN A 9 23.80 16.86 -10.21
C GLN A 9 23.29 16.82 -8.77
N ASP A 10 23.51 17.89 -7.99
CA ASP A 10 22.97 18.01 -6.64
C ASP A 10 21.44 18.12 -6.63
N GLN A 11 20.84 18.80 -7.62
CA GLN A 11 19.37 18.85 -7.78
C GLN A 11 18.77 17.50 -8.15
N ILE A 12 19.45 16.71 -8.98
CA ILE A 12 19.03 15.35 -9.33
C ILE A 12 19.12 14.44 -8.11
N ASP A 13 20.24 14.50 -7.38
CA ASP A 13 20.47 13.70 -6.17
C ASP A 13 19.38 14.00 -5.11
N ASN A 14 19.09 15.28 -4.83
CA ASN A 14 18.05 15.67 -3.87
C ASN A 14 16.65 15.15 -4.26
N SER A 15 16.28 15.28 -5.53
CA SER A 15 14.97 14.81 -6.02
C SER A 15 14.83 13.28 -5.92
N VAL A 16 15.92 12.55 -6.17
CA VAL A 16 15.96 11.09 -5.99
C VAL A 16 15.86 10.73 -4.51
N GLU A 17 16.59 11.42 -3.63
CA GLU A 17 16.54 11.18 -2.19
C GLU A 17 15.15 11.45 -1.61
N ASP A 18 14.50 12.55 -1.99
CA ASP A 18 13.12 12.87 -1.61
C ASP A 18 12.13 11.80 -2.12
N GLY A 19 12.28 11.35 -3.37
CA GLY A 19 11.47 10.28 -3.94
C GLY A 19 11.62 8.96 -3.17
N VAL A 20 12.85 8.61 -2.78
CA VAL A 20 13.16 7.41 -1.98
C VAL A 20 12.63 7.55 -0.55
N ALA A 21 12.78 8.71 0.08
CA ALA A 21 12.26 8.98 1.43
C ALA A 21 10.73 8.90 1.46
N GLN A 22 10.06 9.47 0.46
CA GLN A 22 8.62 9.39 0.33
C GLN A 22 8.15 7.95 0.07
N ALA A 23 8.82 7.20 -0.81
CA ALA A 23 8.51 5.79 -1.06
C ALA A 23 8.68 4.94 0.22
N ARG A 24 9.74 5.20 0.99
CA ARG A 24 9.99 4.54 2.28
C ARG A 24 8.94 4.89 3.33
N SER A 25 8.49 6.14 3.40
CA SER A 25 7.45 6.57 4.35
C SER A 25 6.08 5.89 4.09
N ARG A 26 5.84 5.45 2.86
CA ARG A 26 4.63 4.73 2.45
C ARG A 26 4.70 3.23 2.68
N LEU A 27 5.88 2.68 3.02
CA LEU A 27 5.97 1.29 3.44
C LEU A 27 5.20 1.15 4.75
N PRO A 28 4.29 0.16 4.87
CA PRO A 28 3.55 -0.07 6.10
C PRO A 28 4.55 -0.41 7.22
N VAL A 29 4.79 0.56 8.09
CA VAL A 29 5.55 0.42 9.32
C VAL A 29 4.56 0.06 10.43
N GLY A 30 4.63 -1.17 10.93
CA GLY A 30 3.74 -1.61 12.00
C GLY A 30 3.74 -3.11 12.20
N GLN A 31 3.58 -3.53 13.46
CA GLN A 31 3.37 -4.94 13.78
C GLN A 31 1.97 -5.35 13.34
N SER A 32 1.88 -6.53 12.75
CA SER A 32 0.61 -7.18 12.44
C SER A 32 -0.17 -7.44 13.73
N LEU A 33 -1.50 -7.25 13.70
CA LEU A 33 -2.35 -7.54 14.86
C LEU A 33 -2.31 -9.03 15.20
N LEU A 34 -2.43 -9.34 16.50
CA LEU A 34 -2.55 -10.71 16.97
C LEU A 34 -3.96 -11.28 16.76
N PHE A 35 -4.97 -10.40 16.80
CA PHE A 35 -6.39 -10.73 16.66
C PHE A 35 -7.02 -9.86 15.58
N CYS A 36 -8.00 -10.43 14.88
CA CYS A 36 -8.76 -9.75 13.84
C CYS A 36 -9.58 -8.60 14.44
N GLU A 37 -9.56 -7.42 13.82
CA GLU A 37 -10.37 -6.28 14.29
C GLU A 37 -11.88 -6.43 14.03
N GLU A 38 -12.31 -7.34 13.14
CA GLU A 38 -13.72 -7.53 12.78
C GLU A 38 -14.39 -8.67 13.56
N CYS A 39 -13.66 -9.76 13.81
CA CYS A 39 -14.22 -10.98 14.41
C CYS A 39 -13.43 -11.50 15.61
N GLU A 40 -12.41 -10.76 16.06
CA GLU A 40 -11.58 -11.06 17.24
C GLU A 40 -10.86 -12.42 17.21
N SER A 41 -10.92 -13.14 16.08
CA SER A 41 -10.22 -14.41 15.89
C SER A 41 -8.70 -14.20 15.80
N PRO A 42 -7.89 -15.16 16.28
CA PRO A 42 -6.43 -15.06 16.19
C PRO A 42 -5.97 -15.04 14.73
N ILE A 43 -5.10 -14.08 14.38
CA ILE A 43 -4.50 -13.98 13.05
C ILE A 43 -3.31 -14.95 12.98
N PRO A 44 -3.30 -15.91 12.03
CA PRO A 44 -2.23 -16.89 11.91
C PRO A 44 -0.86 -16.25 11.67
N GLU A 45 0.21 -16.81 12.27
CA GLU A 45 1.56 -16.30 12.07
C GLU A 45 2.00 -16.25 10.61
N ALA A 46 1.62 -17.26 9.82
CA ALA A 46 1.91 -17.30 8.39
C ALA A 46 1.40 -16.03 7.69
N ARG A 47 0.23 -15.52 8.10
CA ARG A 47 -0.35 -14.30 7.55
C ARG A 47 0.32 -13.04 8.08
N ARG A 48 0.70 -13.01 9.36
CA ARG A 48 1.49 -11.91 9.94
C ARG A 48 2.86 -11.76 9.30
N LYS A 49 3.48 -12.87 8.86
CA LYS A 49 4.76 -12.90 8.15
C LYS A 49 4.61 -12.53 6.67
N ALA A 50 3.52 -12.96 6.02
CA ALA A 50 3.28 -12.68 4.61
C ALA A 50 2.85 -11.22 4.35
N VAL A 51 2.12 -10.61 5.28
CA VAL A 51 1.60 -9.25 5.16
C VAL A 51 2.01 -8.44 6.38
N THR A 52 2.93 -7.51 6.19
CA THR A 52 3.35 -6.56 7.23
C THR A 52 2.18 -5.63 7.58
N GLY A 53 1.79 -5.60 8.85
CA GLY A 53 0.69 -4.76 9.33
C GLY A 53 -0.70 -5.33 9.06
N VAL A 54 -0.86 -6.65 8.94
CA VAL A 54 -2.19 -7.26 8.75
C VAL A 54 -3.11 -6.97 9.94
N ARG A 55 -4.35 -6.55 9.65
CA ARG A 55 -5.38 -6.22 10.64
C ARG A 55 -6.57 -7.18 10.65
N LEU A 56 -6.83 -7.84 9.53
CA LEU A 56 -7.96 -8.76 9.34
C LEU A 56 -7.48 -10.21 9.15
N CYS A 57 -8.26 -11.16 9.66
CA CYS A 57 -8.04 -12.58 9.39
C CYS A 57 -8.33 -12.90 7.90
N VAL A 58 -7.92 -14.09 7.46
CA VAL A 58 -8.10 -14.49 6.05
C VAL A 58 -9.57 -14.57 5.63
N ALA A 59 -10.46 -15.00 6.53
CA ALA A 59 -11.88 -15.10 6.24
C ALA A 59 -12.50 -13.71 6.02
N CYS A 60 -12.33 -12.81 6.99
CA CYS A 60 -12.78 -11.41 6.90
C CYS A 60 -12.22 -10.70 5.67
N GLN A 61 -10.91 -10.81 5.41
CA GLN A 61 -10.31 -10.21 4.21
C GLN A 61 -10.94 -10.76 2.92
N SER A 62 -11.18 -12.07 2.85
CA SER A 62 -11.77 -12.70 1.66
C SER A 62 -13.19 -12.21 1.41
N GLU A 63 -13.96 -11.91 2.46
CA GLU A 63 -15.29 -11.31 2.34
C GLU A 63 -15.23 -9.84 1.92
N SER A 64 -14.29 -9.06 2.47
CA SER A 64 -14.05 -7.67 2.04
C SER A 64 -13.62 -7.61 0.56
N ASP A 65 -12.72 -8.49 0.14
CA ASP A 65 -12.20 -8.55 -1.24
C ASP A 65 -13.31 -8.93 -2.24
N LYS A 66 -14.22 -9.84 -1.87
CA LYS A 66 -15.40 -10.16 -2.69
C LYS A 66 -16.29 -8.93 -2.87
N ARG A 67 -16.61 -8.22 -1.79
CA ARG A 67 -17.39 -6.98 -1.81
C ARG A 67 -16.72 -5.90 -2.69
N GLN A 68 -15.40 -5.75 -2.58
CA GLN A 68 -14.61 -4.81 -3.38
C GLN A 68 -14.55 -5.19 -4.86
N ASN A 69 -14.43 -6.48 -5.19
CA ASN A 69 -14.41 -6.97 -6.57
C ASN A 69 -15.72 -6.63 -7.28
N ASP A 70 -16.86 -6.80 -6.62
CA ASP A 70 -18.16 -6.44 -7.17
C ASP A 70 -18.28 -4.94 -7.48
N LEU A 71 -17.74 -4.07 -6.62
CA LEU A 71 -17.67 -2.62 -6.88
C LEU A 71 -16.66 -2.25 -7.97
N SER A 72 -15.61 -3.04 -8.13
CA SER A 72 -14.51 -2.80 -9.09
C SER A 72 -14.86 -3.17 -10.53
N LYS A 73 -16.04 -3.76 -10.78
CA LYS A 73 -16.58 -4.06 -12.12
C LYS A 73 -17.02 -2.82 -12.91
N VAL A 74 -16.43 -1.65 -12.62
CA VAL A 74 -16.61 -0.44 -13.42
C VAL A 74 -15.75 -0.55 -14.68
N ASN A 75 -16.38 -0.39 -15.84
CA ASN A 75 -15.66 -0.31 -17.11
C ASN A 75 -14.85 0.99 -17.15
N ARG A 76 -13.54 0.91 -16.90
CA ARG A 76 -12.62 2.06 -16.94
C ARG A 76 -12.47 2.70 -18.32
N ARG A 77 -13.03 2.11 -19.38
CA ARG A 77 -13.13 2.72 -20.73
C ARG A 77 -14.41 3.54 -20.93
N ALA A 78 -15.37 3.47 -20.02
CA ALA A 78 -16.56 4.33 -20.06
C ALA A 78 -16.16 5.78 -19.72
N SER A 79 -16.83 6.76 -20.33
CA SER A 79 -16.59 8.18 -20.06
C SER A 79 -16.73 8.48 -18.56
N LYS A 80 -15.86 9.36 -18.04
CA LYS A 80 -15.88 9.83 -16.64
C LYS A 80 -17.26 10.40 -16.26
N ASP A 81 -17.95 11.05 -17.20
CA ASP A 81 -19.32 11.57 -17.02
C ASP A 81 -20.39 10.47 -16.87
N SER A 82 -20.13 9.27 -17.37
CA SER A 82 -21.03 8.11 -17.20
C SER A 82 -20.83 7.39 -15.86
N GLN A 83 -19.75 7.70 -15.13
CA GLN A 83 -19.37 7.03 -13.88
C GLN A 83 -19.72 7.84 -12.62
N LEU A 84 -19.97 9.15 -12.75
CA LEU A 84 -20.25 10.06 -11.63
C LEU A 84 -21.69 10.60 -11.69
N ARG A 85 -22.66 9.77 -11.33
CA ARG A 85 -24.03 10.21 -11.03
C ARG A 85 -24.34 10.00 -9.56
#